data_AF-A0A8T4L8S2-F1
#
_entry.id   AF-A0A8T4L8S2-F1
#
_cell.length_a   1.000
_cell.length_b   1.000
_cell.length_c   1.000
_cell.angle_alpha   90.00
_cell.angle_beta   90.00
_cell.angle_gamma   90.00
#
_symmetry.space_group_name_H-M   'P 1'
#
loop_
_entity.id
_entity.type
_entity.pdbx_description
1 polymer ?
#
loop_
_entity_poly.entity_id
_entity_poly.type
_entity_poly.pdbx_seq_one_letter_code
_entity_poly.pdbx_strand_id
1 'polypeptide(L)'
;MSGRIERFLDLNHMASEAVKAFLGERVSRAKKDQRYLALFVVELFLALLLVGAIYFYLDPTVNLVPFPYNYAAFAFLFLAAMWIYRYTKGFRKLKL
;
A
#
# COMPACT_ATOMS: atom_id res chain seq x y z
N MET A 1 17.33 -53.79 -10.32
CA MET A 1 17.77 -52.57 -9.62
C MET A 1 17.19 -51.26 -10.19
N SER A 2 16.79 -51.20 -11.47
CA SER A 2 16.29 -49.98 -12.14
C SER A 2 15.05 -49.31 -11.50
N GLY A 3 14.00 -50.07 -11.18
CA GLY A 3 12.73 -49.50 -10.69
C GLY A 3 12.75 -48.90 -9.27
N ARG A 4 13.89 -48.92 -8.58
CA ARG A 4 14.07 -48.20 -7.31
C ARG A 4 14.58 -46.77 -7.58
N ILE A 5 15.39 -46.58 -8.61
CA ILE A 5 15.98 -45.28 -8.99
C ILE A 5 14.94 -44.37 -9.65
N GLU A 6 14.09 -44.91 -10.54
CA GLU A 6 12.97 -44.16 -11.12
C GLU A 6 12.00 -43.65 -10.05
N ARG A 7 11.69 -44.49 -9.06
CA ARG A 7 10.87 -44.08 -7.91
C ARG A 7 11.48 -42.94 -7.12
N PHE A 8 12.80 -42.93 -6.95
CA PHE A 8 13.49 -41.82 -6.27
C PHE A 8 13.45 -40.53 -7.09
N LEU A 9 13.56 -40.62 -8.43
CA LEU A 9 13.44 -39.46 -9.30
C LEU A 9 12.03 -38.85 -9.25
N ASP A 10 10.99 -39.68 -9.33
CA ASP A 10 9.59 -39.25 -9.23
C ASP A 10 9.30 -38.61 -7.87
N LEU A 11 9.78 -39.22 -6.78
CA LEU A 11 9.67 -38.67 -5.42
C LEU A 11 10.33 -37.28 -5.31
N ASN A 12 11.49 -37.09 -5.94
CA ASN A 12 12.16 -35.80 -5.94
C ASN A 12 11.40 -34.75 -6.77
N HIS A 13 10.83 -35.15 -7.90
CA HIS A 13 10.04 -34.24 -8.74
C HIS A 13 8.76 -33.78 -8.01
N MET A 14 8.03 -34.73 -7.41
CA MET A 14 6.84 -34.46 -6.59
C MET A 14 7.16 -33.59 -5.37
N ALA A 15 8.26 -33.86 -4.67
CA ALA A 15 8.70 -33.04 -3.56
C ALA A 15 9.03 -31.60 -4.01
N SER A 16 9.69 -31.45 -5.16
CA SER A 16 10.03 -30.12 -5.69
C SER A 16 8.79 -29.31 -6.08
N GLU A 17 7.77 -29.96 -6.64
CA GLU A 17 6.52 -29.31 -7.01
C GLU A 17 5.69 -28.94 -5.78
N ALA A 18 5.61 -29.82 -4.79
CA ALA A 18 4.95 -29.55 -3.53
C ALA A 18 5.60 -28.37 -2.79
N VAL A 19 6.93 -28.31 -2.77
CA VAL A 19 7.68 -27.19 -2.18
C VAL A 19 7.46 -25.90 -2.96
N LYS A 20 7.48 -25.93 -4.30
CA LYS A 20 7.18 -24.75 -5.13
C LYS A 20 5.76 -24.24 -4.90
N ALA A 21 4.77 -25.13 -4.81
CA ALA A 21 3.38 -24.75 -4.52
C ALA A 21 3.26 -24.11 -3.13
N PHE A 22 3.86 -24.74 -2.11
CA PHE A 22 3.81 -24.25 -0.73
C PHE A 22 4.54 -22.90 -0.55
N LEU A 23 5.71 -22.74 -1.17
CA LEU A 23 6.45 -21.47 -1.18
C LEU A 23 5.73 -20.41 -2.00
N GLY A 24 5.17 -20.77 -3.16
CA GLY A 24 4.39 -19.87 -4.00
C GLY A 24 3.21 -19.27 -3.26
N GLU A 25 2.47 -20.09 -2.50
CA GLU A 25 1.37 -19.61 -1.65
C GLU A 25 1.84 -18.66 -0.54
N ARG A 26 2.93 -19.00 0.16
CA ARG A 26 3.48 -18.18 1.26
C ARG A 26 3.98 -16.83 0.74
N VAL A 27 4.71 -16.83 -0.38
CA VAL A 27 5.23 -15.62 -1.02
C VAL A 27 4.08 -14.75 -1.56
N SER A 28 3.05 -15.36 -2.13
CA SER A 28 1.87 -14.64 -2.61
C SER A 28 1.13 -13.92 -1.47
N ARG A 29 0.91 -14.61 -0.34
CA ARG A 29 0.31 -13.98 0.86
C ARG A 29 1.18 -12.86 1.42
N ALA A 30 2.48 -13.07 1.56
CA ALA A 30 3.41 -12.05 2.06
C ALA A 30 3.42 -10.78 1.17
N LYS A 31 3.39 -10.94 -0.17
CA LYS A 31 3.28 -9.81 -1.11
C LYS A 31 1.96 -9.06 -0.97
N LYS A 32 0.88 -9.77 -0.67
CA LYS A 32 -0.45 -9.17 -0.45
C LYS A 32 -0.46 -8.34 0.83
N ASP A 33 0.08 -8.86 1.92
CA ASP A 33 0.19 -8.15 3.20
C ASP A 33 1.08 -6.91 3.11
N GLN A 34 2.24 -7.01 2.43
CA GLN A 34 3.14 -5.88 2.22
C GLN A 34 2.47 -4.74 1.44
N ARG A 35 1.62 -5.05 0.46
CA ARG A 35 0.86 -4.05 -0.31
C ARG A 35 -0.20 -3.35 0.53
N TYR A 36 -0.91 -4.09 1.40
CA TYR A 36 -1.87 -3.48 2.33
C TYR A 36 -1.18 -2.56 3.33
N LEU A 37 -0.02 -2.95 3.86
CA LEU A 37 0.76 -2.12 4.77
C LEU A 37 1.24 -0.84 4.07
N ALA A 38 1.72 -0.94 2.83
CA ALA A 38 2.10 0.24 2.05
C ALA A 38 0.92 1.20 1.81
N LEU A 39 -0.27 0.68 1.47
CA LEU A 39 -1.49 1.50 1.33
C LEU A 39 -1.87 2.18 2.64
N PHE A 40 -1.79 1.46 3.76
CA PHE A 40 -2.06 2.01 5.08
C PHE A 40 -1.11 3.15 5.45
N VAL A 41 0.19 2.99 5.19
CA VAL A 41 1.20 4.04 5.44
C VAL A 41 0.92 5.28 4.59
N VAL A 42 0.57 5.12 3.31
CA VAL A 42 0.21 6.25 2.45
C VAL A 42 -1.06 6.95 2.95
N GLU A 43 -2.07 6.21 3.39
CA GLU A 43 -3.29 6.78 3.95
C GLU A 43 -3.04 7.54 5.26
N LEU A 44 -2.19 7.00 6.13
CA LEU A 44 -1.78 7.68 7.36
C LEU A 44 -1.04 8.99 7.04
N PHE A 45 -0.13 8.96 6.08
CA PHE A 45 0.61 10.15 5.66
C PHE A 45 -0.31 11.23 5.08
N LEU A 46 -1.28 10.85 4.23
CA LEU A 46 -2.30 11.77 3.72
C LEU A 46 -3.17 12.37 4.83
N ALA A 47 -3.55 11.56 5.82
CA ALA A 47 -4.31 12.04 6.97
C ALA A 47 -3.50 13.06 7.79
N LEU A 48 -2.22 12.78 8.04
CA LEU A 48 -1.32 13.72 8.72
C LEU A 48 -1.14 15.02 7.93
N LEU A 49 -1.03 14.94 6.61
CA LEU A 49 -0.94 16.12 5.74
C LEU A 49 -2.20 16.98 5.85
N LEU A 50 -3.39 16.36 5.85
CA LEU A 50 -4.66 17.07 6.06
C LEU A 50 -4.74 17.73 7.44
N VAL A 51 -4.39 17.01 8.50
CA VAL A 51 -4.35 17.56 9.87
C VAL A 51 -3.36 18.72 9.95
N GLY A 52 -2.18 18.58 9.35
CA GLY A 52 -1.19 19.64 9.27
C GLY A 52 -1.69 20.87 8.49
N ALA A 53 -2.40 20.67 7.38
CA ALA A 53 -2.99 21.77 6.61
C ALA A 53 -4.08 22.51 7.41
N ILE A 54 -4.90 21.79 8.18
CA ILE A 54 -5.90 22.38 9.08
C ILE A 54 -5.21 23.18 10.19
N TYR A 55 -4.18 22.60 10.81
CA TYR A 55 -3.42 23.26 11.86
C TYR A 55 -2.76 24.56 11.36
N PHE A 56 -2.09 24.49 10.19
CA PHE A 56 -1.47 25.65 9.54
C PHE A 56 -2.51 26.74 9.21
N TYR A 57 -3.72 26.37 8.81
CA TYR A 57 -4.77 27.32 8.51
C TYR A 57 -5.37 27.98 9.77
N LEU A 58 -5.56 27.21 10.85
CA LEU A 58 -6.18 27.68 12.09
C LEU A 58 -5.26 28.55 12.94
N ASP A 59 -3.96 28.32 12.92
CA ASP A 59 -3.00 29.06 13.74
C ASP A 59 -2.47 30.30 12.96
N PRO A 60 -2.87 31.53 13.34
CA PRO A 60 -2.44 32.75 12.65
C PRO A 60 -0.93 33.03 12.81
N THR A 61 -0.28 32.46 13.82
CA THR A 61 1.16 32.64 14.04
C THR A 61 2.00 31.84 13.05
N VAL A 62 1.45 30.73 12.56
CA VAL A 62 2.08 29.86 11.56
C VAL A 62 1.61 30.24 10.15
N ASN A 63 0.36 30.70 10.01
CA ASN A 63 -0.22 31.13 8.74
C ASN A 63 0.33 32.47 8.25
N LEU A 64 1.49 32.43 7.60
CA LEU A 64 2.12 33.61 6.99
C LEU A 64 1.43 34.07 5.70
N VAL A 65 0.45 33.31 5.20
CA VAL A 65 -0.22 33.63 3.93
C VAL A 65 -1.29 34.70 4.17
N PRO A 66 -1.22 35.84 3.49
CA PRO A 66 -2.19 36.90 3.68
C PRO A 66 -3.59 36.50 3.18
N PHE A 67 -4.62 37.08 3.79
CA PHE A 67 -5.98 36.99 3.31
C PHE A 67 -6.10 37.60 1.89
N PRO A 68 -6.89 37.01 0.96
CA PRO A 68 -7.67 35.77 1.06
C PRO A 68 -6.91 34.52 0.59
N TYR A 69 -5.62 34.64 0.26
CA TYR A 69 -4.83 33.58 -0.35
C TYR A 69 -4.61 32.39 0.58
N ASN A 70 -4.71 32.58 1.90
CA ASN A 70 -4.68 31.50 2.88
C ASN A 70 -5.83 30.48 2.67
N TYR A 71 -7.03 30.93 2.31
CA TYR A 71 -8.15 30.05 1.97
C TYR A 71 -7.89 29.27 0.68
N ALA A 72 -7.33 29.92 -0.33
CA ALA A 72 -6.99 29.28 -1.59
C ALA A 72 -5.90 28.21 -1.39
N ALA A 73 -4.87 28.51 -0.59
CA ALA A 73 -3.81 27.56 -0.25
C ALA A 73 -4.35 26.36 0.53
N PHE A 74 -5.22 26.60 1.52
CA PHE A 74 -5.87 25.53 2.27
C PHE A 74 -6.75 24.66 1.37
N ALA A 75 -7.60 25.27 0.54
CA ALA A 75 -8.46 24.56 -0.39
C ALA A 75 -7.65 23.73 -1.40
N PHE A 76 -6.55 24.27 -1.92
CA PHE A 76 -5.66 23.55 -2.82
C PHE A 76 -5.04 22.31 -2.15
N LEU A 77 -4.48 22.44 -0.96
CA LEU A 77 -3.91 21.33 -0.20
C LEU A 77 -4.96 20.26 0.14
N PHE A 78 -6.15 20.69 0.55
CA PHE A 78 -7.27 19.80 0.86
C PHE A 78 -7.72 19.02 -0.38
N LEU A 79 -7.92 19.70 -1.51
CA LEU A 79 -8.34 19.07 -2.76
C LEU A 79 -7.26 18.12 -3.31
N ALA A 80 -5.98 18.50 -3.21
CA ALA A 80 -4.87 17.65 -3.61
C ALA A 80 -4.83 16.36 -2.78
N ALA A 81 -4.93 16.45 -1.45
CA ALA A 81 -4.98 15.28 -0.58
C ALA A 81 -6.19 14.38 -0.87
N MET A 82 -7.38 14.97 -1.08
CA MET A 82 -8.59 14.24 -1.46
C MET A 82 -8.46 13.55 -2.83
N TRP A 83 -7.81 14.19 -3.80
CA TRP A 83 -7.56 13.63 -5.12
C TRP A 83 -6.63 12.42 -5.05
N ILE A 84 -5.53 12.52 -4.30
CA ILE A 84 -4.59 11.41 -4.07
C ILE A 84 -5.28 10.26 -3.33
N TYR A 85 -6.08 10.58 -2.29
CA TYR A 85 -6.85 9.57 -1.56
C TYR A 85 -7.86 8.82 -2.45
N ARG A 86 -8.49 9.52 -3.41
CA ARG A 86 -9.37 8.87 -4.39
C ARG A 86 -8.59 7.89 -5.27
N TYR A 87 -7.35 8.19 -5.63
CA TYR A 87 -6.49 7.29 -6.39
C TYR A 87 -6.13 6.03 -5.58
N THR A 88 -5.81 6.16 -4.29
CA THR A 88 -5.53 5.00 -3.41
C THR A 88 -6.76 4.12 -3.18
N LYS A 89 -7.97 4.68 -3.18
CA LYS A 89 -9.23 3.92 -3.14
C LYS A 89 -9.42 2.97 -4.33
N GLY A 90 -8.89 3.32 -5.51
CA GLY A 90 -8.89 2.45 -6.69
C GLY A 90 -8.10 1.14 -6.46
N PHE A 91 -6.94 1.25 -5.83
CA PHE A 91 -6.11 0.08 -5.47
C PHE A 91 -6.75 -0.81 -4.40
N ARG A 92 -7.64 -0.26 -3.55
CA ARG A 92 -8.43 -1.04 -2.59
C ARG A 92 -9.56 -1.86 -3.24
N LYS A 93 -10.12 -1.37 -4.35
CA LYS A 93 -11.25 -2.02 -5.04
C LYS A 93 -10.84 -3.06 -6.08
N LEU A 94 -9.62 -2.99 -6.58
CA LEU A 94 -8.99 -4.11 -7.29
C LEU A 94 -8.76 -5.24 -6.28
N LYS A 95 -9.80 -6.05 -6.03
CA LYS A 95 -9.64 -7.41 -5.55
C LYS A 95 -8.83 -8.14 -6.63
N LEU A 96 -7.50 -8.10 -6.48
CA LEU A 96 -6.59 -9.08 -7.07
C LEU A 96 -6.51 -10.29 -6.11
#